data_AF-A0A0R2FZ07-F1
#
_entry.id   AF-A0A0R2FZ07-F1
#
_cell.length_a   1.000
_cell.length_b   1.000
_cell.length_c   1.000
_cell.angle_alpha   90.00
_cell.angle_beta   90.00
_cell.angle_gamma   90.00
#
_symmetry.space_group_name_H-M   'P 1'
#
loop_
_entity.id
_entity.type
_entity.pdbx_description
1 polymer ?
#
loop_
_entity_poly.entity_id
_entity_poly.type
_entity_poly.pdbx_seq_one_letter_code
_entity_poly.pdbx_strand_id
1 'polypeptide(L)'
;MEDIVFTFEFDDANSNIIANDYLENGWRLLHVGQKTVIDPQSKQMYYTTVYVVGATSQVYESWKEEQFLLREKATRIKEFVKANDNGNF
;
A
#
# COMPACT_ATOMS: atom_id res chain seq x y z
N MET A 1 -13.05 22.15 -2.44
CA MET A 1 -12.08 21.07 -2.63
C MET A 1 -12.39 20.05 -1.56
N GLU A 2 -12.60 18.77 -1.88
CA GLU A 2 -12.84 17.76 -0.83
C GLU A 2 -11.58 17.58 0.00
N ASP A 3 -11.75 17.50 1.32
CA ASP A 3 -10.65 17.34 2.28
C ASP A 3 -9.99 15.97 2.13
N ILE A 4 -8.66 15.97 2.24
CA ILE A 4 -7.87 14.74 2.37
C ILE A 4 -7.92 14.28 3.82
N VAL A 5 -8.37 13.06 4.06
CA VAL A 5 -8.50 12.50 5.41
C VAL A 5 -7.45 11.43 5.72
N PHE A 6 -6.76 10.93 4.70
CA PHE A 6 -5.75 9.89 4.83
C PHE A 6 -4.69 10.04 3.74
N THR A 7 -3.45 9.65 4.04
CA THR A 7 -2.31 9.73 3.13
C THR A 7 -1.47 8.47 3.15
N PHE A 8 -0.93 8.08 1.99
CA PHE A 8 0.17 7.13 1.87
C PHE A 8 1.44 7.82 1.37
N GLU A 9 2.59 7.41 1.89
CA GLU A 9 3.92 7.76 1.42
C GLU A 9 4.59 6.50 0.88
N PHE A 10 5.15 6.59 -0.34
CA PHE A 10 5.92 5.52 -0.98
C PHE A 10 7.31 6.04 -1.31
N ASP A 11 8.34 5.33 -0.86
CA ASP A 11 9.74 5.74 -0.99
C ASP A 11 10.67 4.59 -1.42
N ASP A 12 10.13 3.54 -2.04
CA ASP A 12 10.89 2.41 -2.56
C ASP A 12 11.11 2.45 -4.09
N ALA A 13 11.80 1.43 -4.63
CA ALA A 13 12.12 1.32 -6.05
C ALA A 13 10.88 1.20 -6.98
N ASN A 14 9.75 0.77 -6.45
CA ASN A 14 8.49 0.62 -7.17
C ASN A 14 7.50 1.75 -6.84
N SER A 15 7.91 2.75 -6.07
CA SER A 15 7.05 3.83 -5.56
C SER A 15 6.24 4.54 -6.65
N ASN A 16 6.79 4.73 -7.85
CA ASN A 16 6.05 5.31 -8.98
C ASN A 16 4.90 4.40 -9.45
N ILE A 17 5.15 3.10 -9.58
CA ILE A 17 4.15 2.12 -10.03
C ILE A 17 3.04 2.04 -8.98
N ILE A 18 3.41 1.90 -7.71
CA ILE A 18 2.46 1.83 -6.60
C ILE A 18 1.62 3.12 -6.56
N ALA A 19 2.25 4.30 -6.64
CA ALA A 19 1.51 5.55 -6.65
C ALA A 19 0.49 5.62 -7.79
N ASN A 20 0.86 5.19 -9.00
CA ASN A 20 -0.06 5.16 -10.15
C ASN A 20 -1.27 4.26 -9.91
N ASP A 21 -1.09 3.07 -9.30
CA ASP A 21 -2.21 2.19 -8.95
C ASP A 21 -3.22 2.90 -8.03
N TYR A 22 -2.73 3.69 -7.06
CA TYR A 22 -3.61 4.49 -6.19
C TYR A 22 -4.30 5.62 -6.95
N LEU A 23 -3.59 6.31 -7.86
CA LEU A 23 -4.17 7.38 -8.67
C LEU A 23 -5.28 6.87 -9.59
N GLU A 24 -5.13 5.67 -10.17
CA GLU A 24 -6.18 5.01 -10.96
C GLU A 24 -7.43 4.70 -10.13
N ASN A 25 -7.26 4.46 -8.82
CA ASN A 25 -8.35 4.24 -7.86
C ASN A 25 -8.89 5.54 -7.23
N GLY A 26 -8.64 6.69 -7.84
CA GLY A 26 -9.22 7.98 -7.45
C GLY A 26 -8.50 8.69 -6.30
N TRP A 27 -7.33 8.20 -5.89
CA TRP A 27 -6.47 8.96 -4.98
C TRP A 27 -5.87 10.18 -5.68
N ARG A 28 -5.47 11.19 -4.89
CA ARG A 28 -4.87 12.43 -5.41
C ARG A 28 -3.38 12.46 -5.12
N LEU A 29 -2.58 12.81 -6.12
CA LEU A 29 -1.16 13.11 -5.90
C LEU A 29 -1.04 14.41 -5.10
N LEU A 30 -0.38 14.36 -3.94
CA LEU A 30 -0.16 15.52 -3.07
C LEU A 30 1.26 16.05 -3.18
N HIS A 31 2.24 15.15 -3.28
CA HIS A 31 3.64 15.52 -3.31
C HIS A 31 4.48 14.50 -4.09
N VAL A 32 5.51 15.01 -4.78
CA VAL A 32 6.63 14.23 -5.30
C VAL A 32 7.90 14.91 -4.85
N GLY A 33 8.79 14.15 -4.22
CA GLY A 33 10.01 14.69 -3.62
C GLY A 33 11.14 13.68 -3.59
N GLN A 34 12.20 14.02 -2.88
CA GLN A 34 13.32 13.13 -2.62
C GLN A 34 13.55 12.98 -1.12
N LYS A 35 13.93 11.77 -0.72
CA LYS A 35 14.31 11.46 0.66
C LYS A 35 15.69 10.81 0.66
N THR A 36 16.50 11.23 1.60
CA THR A 36 17.80 10.61 1.85
C THR A 36 17.59 9.42 2.77
N VAL A 37 18.09 8.27 2.34
CA VAL A 37 18.06 7.02 3.11
C VAL A 37 19.49 6.59 3.37
N ILE A 38 19.74 6.11 4.59
CA ILE A 38 21.02 5.53 4.97
C ILE A 38 20.79 4.04 5.16
N ASP A 39 21.47 3.23 4.35
CA ASP A 39 21.40 1.79 4.49
C ASP A 39 21.97 1.38 5.87
N PRO A 40 21.20 0.63 6.68
CA PRO A 40 21.62 0.31 8.04
C PRO A 40 22.82 -0.63 8.09
N GLN A 41 23.07 -1.43 7.06
CA GLN A 41 24.16 -2.40 6.99
C GLN A 41 25.42 -1.82 6.36
N SER A 42 25.32 -1.28 5.15
CA SER A 42 26.44 -0.75 4.37
C SER A 42 26.83 0.69 4.75
N LYS A 43 25.97 1.41 5.50
CA LYS A 43 26.11 2.84 5.82
C LYS A 43 26.16 3.76 4.60
N GLN A 44 25.85 3.23 3.42
CA GLN A 44 25.79 4.02 2.20
C GLN A 44 24.56 4.91 2.23
N MET A 45 24.76 6.16 1.83
CA MET A 45 23.69 7.11 1.61
C MET A 45 23.19 6.98 0.18
N TYR A 46 21.89 6.86 0.00
CA TYR A 46 21.25 6.92 -1.30
C TYR A 46 20.00 7.80 -1.24
N TYR A 47 19.56 8.24 -2.41
CA TYR A 47 18.36 9.04 -2.57
C TYR A 47 17.26 8.18 -3.16
N THR A 48 16.05 8.33 -2.64
CA THR A 48 14.86 7.73 -3.21
C THR A 48 13.85 8.81 -3.55
N THR A 49 13.07 8.58 -4.61
CA THR A 49 11.94 9.43 -4.96
C THR A 49 10.77 9.06 -4.06
N VAL A 50 10.13 10.06 -3.47
CA VAL A 50 8.97 9.89 -2.62
C VAL A 50 7.72 10.34 -3.35
N TYR A 51 6.67 9.54 -3.28
CA TYR A 51 5.33 9.87 -3.74
C TYR A 51 4.39 9.89 -2.55
N VAL A 52 3.63 10.98 -2.39
CA VAL A 52 2.57 11.08 -1.39
C VAL A 52 1.23 11.19 -2.10
N VAL A 53 0.34 10.24 -1.82
CA VAL A 53 -1.04 10.24 -2.33
C VAL A 53 -2.02 10.41 -1.18
N GLY A 54 -3.14 11.10 -1.45
CA GLY A 54 -4.18 11.41 -0.49
C GLY A 54 -5.53 10.89 -0.92
N ALA A 55 -6.29 10.35 0.05
CA ALA A 55 -7.68 9.95 -0.14
C ALA A 55 -8.63 10.95 0.50
N THR A 56 -9.73 11.21 -0.20
CA THR A 56 -10.93 11.81 0.39
C THR A 56 -11.66 10.78 1.25
N SER A 57 -12.63 11.19 2.05
CA SER A 57 -13.40 10.25 2.90
C SER A 57 -13.98 9.10 2.10
N GLN A 58 -14.62 9.37 0.95
CA GLN A 58 -15.21 8.32 0.13
C GLN A 58 -14.18 7.31 -0.38
N VAL A 59 -13.06 7.79 -0.94
CA VAL A 59 -11.99 6.93 -1.46
C VAL A 59 -11.38 6.08 -0.35
N TYR A 60 -11.18 6.67 0.83
CA TYR A 60 -10.61 5.95 1.97
C TYR A 60 -11.56 4.88 2.53
N GLU A 61 -12.86 5.16 2.62
CA GLU A 61 -13.85 4.16 3.05
C GLU A 61 -13.92 2.98 2.07
N SER A 62 -13.95 3.25 0.76
CA SER A 62 -13.93 2.19 -0.27
C SER A 62 -12.67 1.33 -0.19
N TRP A 63 -11.50 1.96 0.02
CA TRP A 63 -10.25 1.23 0.21
C TRP A 63 -10.30 0.34 1.46
N LYS A 64 -10.84 0.81 2.58
CA LYS A 64 -10.97 0.00 3.80
C LYS A 64 -11.86 -1.22 3.59
N GLU A 65 -12.96 -1.08 2.86
CA GLU A 65 -13.85 -2.19 2.53
C GLU A 65 -13.14 -3.24 1.66
N GLU A 66 -12.41 -2.80 0.63
CA GLU A 66 -11.60 -3.69 -0.20
C GLU A 66 -10.56 -4.46 0.63
N GLN A 67 -9.81 -3.76 1.51
CA GLN A 67 -8.82 -4.39 2.38
C GLN A 67 -9.45 -5.40 3.34
N PHE A 68 -10.65 -5.11 3.85
CA PHE A 68 -11.39 -6.04 4.70
C PHE A 68 -11.74 -7.32 3.92
N LEU A 69 -12.28 -7.19 2.72
CA LEU A 69 -12.64 -8.34 1.87
C LEU A 69 -11.42 -9.19 1.48
N LEU A 70 -10.28 -8.56 1.18
CA LEU A 70 -9.02 -9.24 0.91
C LEU A 70 -8.54 -10.06 2.11
N ARG A 71 -8.64 -9.50 3.33
CA ARG A 71 -8.27 -10.21 4.57
C ARG A 71 -9.19 -11.40 4.86
N GLU A 72 -10.49 -11.24 4.65
CA GLU A 72 -11.46 -12.33 4.78
C GLU A 72 -11.17 -13.46 3.79
N LYS A 73 -10.83 -13.12 2.54
CA LYS A 73 -10.43 -14.11 1.52
C LYS A 73 -9.14 -14.83 1.91
N ALA A 74 -8.12 -14.10 2.35
CA ALA A 74 -6.85 -14.67 2.78
C ALA A 74 -7.02 -15.63 3.98
N THR A 75 -7.88 -15.28 4.93
CA THR A 75 -8.18 -16.10 6.10
C THR A 75 -8.83 -17.42 5.69
N ARG A 76 -9.84 -17.38 4.82
CA ARG A 76 -10.49 -18.59 4.28
C ARG A 76 -9.50 -19.51 3.55
N ILE A 77 -8.60 -18.95 2.74
CA ILE A 77 -7.56 -19.74 2.06
C ILE A 77 -6.65 -20.41 3.08
N LYS A 78 -6.22 -19.69 4.11
CA LYS A 78 -5.36 -20.22 5.17
C LYS A 78 -6.03 -21.38 5.92
N GLU A 79 -7.32 -21.28 6.19
CA GLU A 79 -8.10 -22.35 6.83
C GLU A 79 -8.24 -23.58 5.93
N PHE A 80 -8.53 -23.38 4.64
CA PHE A 80 -8.60 -24.46 3.66
C PHE A 80 -7.27 -25.23 3.55
N VAL A 81 -6.15 -24.51 3.45
CA VAL A 81 -4.81 -25.13 3.37
C VAL A 81 -4.54 -25.96 4.63
N LYS A 82 -4.81 -25.42 5.82
CA LYS A 82 -4.63 -26.16 7.08
C LYS A 82 -5.50 -27.41 7.17
N ALA A 83 -6.74 -27.36 6.69
CA ALA A 83 -7.64 -28.51 6.71
C ALA A 83 -7.11 -29.66 5.83
N ASN A 84 -6.46 -29.34 4.71
CA ASN A 84 -5.97 -30.31 3.73
C ASN A 84 -4.53 -30.76 3.97
N ASP A 85 -3.68 -29.95 4.60
CA ASP A 85 -2.30 -30.34 4.98
C ASP A 85 -2.28 -31.35 6.15
N ASN A 86 -3.39 -31.50 6.88
CA ASN A 86 -3.53 -32.45 7.99
C ASN A 86 -3.85 -33.90 7.54
N GLY A 87 -3.73 -34.22 6.24
CA GLY A 87 -3.55 -35.60 5.77
C GLY A 87 -4.79 -36.49 5.70
N ASN A 88 -5.98 -35.96 5.41
CA ASN A 88 -7.13 -36.79 5.02
C ASN A 88 -7.33 -36.74 3.50
N PHE A 89 -6.60 -37.58 2.78
CA PHE A 89 -7.04 -38.18 1.52
C PHE A 89 -7.36 -39.65 1.77
#